data_AF-A0A9P5CU80-F1
#
_entry.id   AF-A0A9P5CU80-F1
#
_cell.length_a   1.000
_cell.length_b   1.000
_cell.length_c   1.000
_cell.angle_alpha   90.00
_cell.angle_beta   90.00
_cell.angle_gamma   90.00
#
_symmetry.space_group_name_H-M   'P 1'
#
loop_
_entity.id
_entity.type
_entity.pdbx_description
1 polymer ?
#
loop_
_entity_poly.entity_id
_entity_poly.type
_entity_poly.pdbx_seq_one_letter_code
_entity_poly.pdbx_strand_id
1 'polypeptide(L)'
;GSIITFSRSSNEDLDKILKELTHKIILPSYLSVPQRKKLFRSRWKHKLEQDPIEIELDDQRIRLRHIDSAGGAVPAARRMLYQAMDNMRTTNDWQKLPGLLEALWFNANRRFLPSDWPKIVRKAGQAGHMGPVFEAMKNPGRTGLKLDSSETVQEVMTAVVWQAASEGWTAGATERAYRNAERVIQFLAEEGHQLQGQAKTTFEKTDRFPLRKDPQVLATPLLLAAAMVVKHGKDGEHMKRLRVYAQIVLEQWPENKGLLELHPHEAYVDPEGMAYLMERNRFLTVAAPILRGFDLAVEALGADEMGQELKSRRNAVSAEVHDALAAVEKGKRGATMYEKCFAEPQVQKTKKAAAAAAETAA
;
A
#
# COMPACT_ATOMS: atom_id res chain seq x y z
N GLY A 1 9.60 23.72 10.99
CA GLY A 1 8.43 22.83 11.21
C GLY A 1 8.27 22.63 12.70
N SER A 2 7.06 22.32 13.16
CA SER A 2 6.84 21.89 14.55
C SER A 2 7.71 20.67 14.88
N ILE A 3 8.16 20.56 16.13
CA ILE A 3 8.88 19.37 16.60
C ILE A 3 7.87 18.25 16.79
N ILE A 4 8.06 17.13 16.08
CA ILE A 4 7.17 15.98 16.21
C ILE A 4 7.51 15.22 17.50
N THR A 5 6.54 15.14 18.39
CA THR A 5 6.61 14.35 19.62
C THR A 5 5.69 13.14 19.52
N PHE A 6 6.06 12.07 20.23
CA PHE A 6 5.27 10.85 20.27
C PHE A 6 4.72 10.67 21.68
N SER A 7 3.41 10.52 21.78
CA SER A 7 2.75 10.13 23.03
C SER A 7 3.16 8.71 23.44
N ARG A 8 2.97 8.37 24.73
CA ARG A 8 3.21 7.03 25.27
C ARG A 8 2.52 5.98 24.41
N SER A 9 3.26 4.93 24.07
CA SER A 9 2.76 3.81 23.26
C SER A 9 2.20 2.68 24.12
N SER A 10 1.65 1.66 23.47
CA SER A 10 1.10 0.49 24.16
C SER A 10 2.15 -0.39 24.85
N ASN A 11 3.44 -0.25 24.53
CA ASN A 11 4.50 -1.11 25.04
C ASN A 11 5.84 -0.37 25.16
N GLU A 12 6.65 -0.79 26.12
CA GLU A 12 7.93 -0.13 26.42
C GLU A 12 8.96 -0.23 25.29
N ASP A 13 8.89 -1.28 24.47
CA ASP A 13 9.86 -1.47 23.38
C ASP A 13 9.64 -0.42 22.28
N LEU A 14 8.39 -0.15 21.91
CA LEU A 14 8.06 0.94 21.00
C LEU A 14 8.45 2.30 21.60
N ASP A 15 8.20 2.55 22.89
CA ASP A 15 8.62 3.78 23.56
C ASP A 15 10.15 3.97 23.51
N LYS A 16 10.93 2.91 23.76
CA LYS A 16 12.40 2.93 23.67
C LYS A 16 12.86 3.26 22.25
N ILE A 17 12.28 2.62 21.24
CA ILE A 17 12.62 2.85 19.82
C ILE A 17 12.30 4.29 19.41
N LEU A 18 11.10 4.78 19.73
CA LEU A 18 10.68 6.14 19.40
C LEU A 18 11.54 7.17 20.14
N LYS A 19 11.85 6.95 21.42
CA LYS A 19 12.74 7.82 22.18
C LYS A 19 14.13 7.88 21.56
N GLU A 20 14.67 6.74 21.13
CA GLU A 20 15.98 6.68 20.48
C GLU A 20 15.99 7.42 19.14
N LEU A 21 14.98 7.18 18.29
CA LEU A 21 14.77 7.93 17.04
C LEU A 21 14.70 9.44 17.30
N THR A 22 13.92 9.84 18.31
CA THR A 22 13.75 11.25 18.68
C THR A 22 15.07 11.89 19.07
N HIS A 23 15.80 11.29 20.01
CA HIS A 23 17.02 11.91 20.55
C HIS A 23 18.21 11.86 19.61
N LYS A 24 18.31 10.82 18.78
CA LYS A 24 19.51 10.58 17.96
C LYS A 24 19.38 10.99 16.50
N ILE A 25 18.16 11.12 15.99
CA ILE A 25 17.91 11.43 14.58
C ILE A 25 17.06 12.69 14.42
N ILE A 26 15.90 12.74 15.10
CA ILE A 26 14.90 13.79 14.88
C ILE A 26 15.35 15.11 15.53
N LEU A 27 15.60 15.16 16.83
CA LEU A 27 16.02 16.40 17.51
C LEU A 27 17.29 17.03 16.93
N PRO A 28 18.36 16.26 16.60
CA PRO A 28 19.52 16.83 15.93
C PRO A 28 19.20 17.50 14.59
N SER A 29 18.10 17.13 13.92
CA SER A 29 17.70 17.70 12.65
C SER A 29 17.06 19.08 12.74
N TYR A 30 16.62 19.49 13.94
CA TYR A 30 16.14 20.85 14.22
C TYR A 30 17.26 21.83 14.57
N LEU A 31 18.46 21.33 14.91
CA LEU A 31 19.61 22.16 15.19
C LEU A 31 20.14 22.85 13.92
N SER A 32 20.67 24.07 14.10
CA SER A 32 21.46 24.74 13.07
C SER A 32 22.65 23.89 12.63
N VAL A 33 23.10 24.05 11.38
CA VAL A 33 24.24 23.29 10.83
C VAL A 33 25.49 23.35 11.72
N PRO A 34 25.90 24.51 12.29
CA PRO A 34 27.04 24.58 13.20
C PRO A 34 26.83 23.78 14.49
N GLN A 35 25.66 23.88 15.14
CA GLN A 35 25.34 23.12 16.36
C GLN A 35 25.32 21.61 16.09
N ARG A 36 24.69 21.20 14.99
CA ARG A 36 24.65 19.80 14.56
C ARG A 36 26.06 19.23 14.32
N LYS A 37 26.94 20.01 13.67
CA LYS A 37 28.36 19.61 13.49
C LYS A 37 29.10 19.47 14.81
N LYS A 38 28.81 20.30 15.82
CA LYS A 38 29.39 20.15 17.16
C LYS A 38 28.92 18.85 17.81
N LEU A 39 27.62 18.55 17.71
CA LEU A 39 26.99 17.38 18.33
C LEU A 39 27.67 16.05 17.94
N PHE A 40 28.09 15.91 16.68
CA PHE A 40 28.63 14.65 16.15
C PHE A 40 30.16 14.55 16.10
N ARG A 41 30.90 15.60 16.49
CA ARG A 41 32.36 15.65 16.39
C ARG A 41 33.01 15.40 17.75
N SER A 42 33.85 14.37 17.84
CA SER A 42 34.50 13.93 19.09
C SER A 42 35.28 15.02 19.82
N ARG A 43 35.88 15.96 19.08
CA ARG A 43 36.62 17.10 19.67
C ARG A 43 35.76 18.02 20.56
N TRP A 44 34.44 18.00 20.39
CA TRP A 44 33.51 18.80 21.20
C TRP A 44 32.89 18.00 22.35
N LYS A 45 33.24 16.72 22.52
CA LYS A 45 32.65 15.83 23.53
C LYS A 45 32.73 16.42 24.94
N HIS A 46 33.94 16.71 25.42
CA HIS A 46 34.15 17.27 26.76
C HIS A 46 33.43 18.62 26.95
N LYS A 47 33.42 19.47 25.91
CA LYS A 47 32.72 20.76 25.98
C LYS A 47 31.20 20.57 26.09
N LEU A 48 30.62 19.65 25.31
CA LEU A 48 29.19 19.35 25.34
C LEU A 48 28.76 18.56 26.59
N GLU A 49 29.71 17.98 27.34
CA GLU A 49 29.43 17.39 28.65
C GLU A 49 29.21 18.48 29.72
N GLN A 50 29.94 19.58 29.63
CA GLN A 50 29.85 20.73 30.53
C GLN A 50 28.75 21.73 30.10
N ASP A 51 28.66 22.00 28.80
CA ASP A 51 27.77 22.98 28.18
C ASP A 51 27.00 22.32 27.02
N PRO A 52 25.91 21.58 27.34
CA PRO A 52 25.11 20.87 26.34
C PRO A 52 24.31 21.85 25.49
N ILE A 53 23.97 21.44 24.26
CA ILE A 53 23.07 22.22 23.43
C ILE A 53 21.64 22.02 23.94
N GLU A 54 20.99 23.09 24.39
CA GLU A 54 19.60 23.04 24.86
C GLU A 54 18.62 23.30 23.71
N ILE A 55 17.56 22.48 23.64
CA ILE A 55 16.37 22.71 22.80
C ILE A 55 15.18 22.81 23.74
N GLU A 56 14.33 23.81 23.53
CA GLU A 56 13.04 23.93 24.23
C GLU A 56 11.95 23.22 23.43
N LEU A 57 11.24 22.31 24.06
CA LEU A 57 10.16 21.52 23.47
C LEU A 57 9.04 21.35 24.50
N ASP A 58 7.85 21.84 24.19
CA ASP A 58 6.66 21.71 25.05
C ASP A 58 6.94 22.08 26.52
N ASP A 59 7.56 23.25 26.73
CA ASP A 59 8.00 23.78 28.03
C ASP A 59 9.06 22.92 28.76
N GLN A 60 9.64 21.92 28.09
CA GLN A 60 10.75 21.12 28.59
C GLN A 60 12.07 21.49 27.89
N ARG A 61 13.12 21.71 28.67
CA ARG A 61 14.48 21.91 28.15
C ARG A 61 15.18 20.57 27.96
N ILE A 62 15.35 20.16 26.71
CA ILE A 62 16.08 18.96 26.32
C ILE A 62 17.55 19.30 26.10
N ARG A 63 18.43 18.60 26.82
CA ARG A 63 19.88 18.78 26.74
C ARG A 63 20.50 17.75 25.79
N LEU A 64 21.02 18.22 24.66
CA LEU A 64 21.72 17.40 23.68
C LEU A 64 23.23 17.42 23.92
N ARG A 65 23.75 16.24 24.26
CA ARG A 65 25.19 15.97 24.46
C ARG A 65 25.79 15.33 23.21
N HIS A 66 27.12 15.22 23.17
CA HIS A 66 27.83 14.59 22.05
C HIS A 66 27.29 13.19 21.71
N ILE A 67 27.06 12.95 20.42
CA ILE A 67 26.63 11.67 19.86
C ILE A 67 27.75 11.12 19.01
N ASP A 68 28.29 9.96 19.38
CA ASP A 68 29.37 9.32 18.63
C ASP A 68 28.88 8.66 17.34
N SER A 69 28.80 9.46 16.27
CA SER A 69 28.38 8.96 14.97
C SER A 69 29.34 7.93 14.36
N ALA A 70 30.65 8.04 14.64
CA ALA A 70 31.67 7.13 14.12
C ALA A 70 31.65 5.78 14.86
N GLY A 71 31.38 5.80 16.17
CA GLY A 71 31.19 4.60 17.00
C GLY A 71 29.83 3.91 16.84
N GLY A 72 29.02 4.32 15.85
CA GLY A 72 27.72 3.69 15.58
C GLY A 72 26.60 4.08 16.54
N ALA A 73 26.76 5.16 17.33
CA ALA A 73 25.72 5.58 18.27
C ALA A 73 24.46 6.07 17.55
N VAL A 74 24.56 6.57 16.31
CA VAL A 74 23.41 6.97 15.47
C VAL A 74 22.85 5.73 14.77
N PRO A 75 21.63 5.27 15.11
CA PRO A 75 21.09 4.07 14.52
C PRO A 75 20.66 4.30 13.06
N ALA A 76 20.58 3.21 12.30
CA ALA A 76 20.04 3.24 10.94
C ALA A 76 18.54 3.56 10.96
N ALA A 77 18.16 4.75 10.48
CA ALA A 77 16.77 5.24 10.47
C ALA A 77 15.78 4.24 9.87
N ARG A 78 16.12 3.65 8.71
CA ARG A 78 15.30 2.64 8.02
C ARG A 78 15.06 1.40 8.88
N ARG A 79 16.09 0.91 9.57
CA ARG A 79 15.97 -0.24 10.48
C ARG A 79 15.07 0.10 11.67
N MET A 80 15.27 1.28 12.25
CA MET A 80 14.48 1.73 13.40
C MET A 80 13.01 1.95 13.04
N LEU A 81 12.70 2.46 11.84
CA LEU A 81 11.33 2.56 11.34
C LEU A 81 10.66 1.18 11.32
N TYR A 82 11.32 0.17 10.77
CA TYR A 82 10.74 -1.18 10.73
C TYR A 82 10.59 -1.78 12.12
N GLN A 83 11.58 -1.61 13.00
CA GLN A 83 11.46 -2.05 14.38
C GLN A 83 10.31 -1.36 15.11
N ALA A 84 10.09 -0.05 14.88
CA ALA A 84 8.95 0.65 15.43
C ALA A 84 7.63 0.05 14.92
N MET A 85 7.50 -0.14 13.60
CA MET A 85 6.31 -0.73 12.99
C MET A 85 6.03 -2.16 13.48
N ASP A 86 7.08 -2.96 13.70
CA ASP A 86 6.96 -4.32 14.27
C ASP A 86 6.46 -4.32 15.72
N ASN A 87 6.61 -3.19 16.43
CA ASN A 87 6.13 -3.00 17.80
C ASN A 87 4.85 -2.15 17.89
N MET A 88 4.25 -1.73 16.77
CA MET A 88 2.94 -1.08 16.77
C MET A 88 1.84 -2.14 16.88
N ARG A 89 1.22 -2.26 18.07
CA ARG A 89 0.24 -3.31 18.38
C ARG A 89 -1.20 -2.83 18.37
N THR A 90 -1.42 -1.54 18.62
CA THR A 90 -2.75 -0.96 18.75
C THR A 90 -3.00 0.09 17.69
N THR A 91 -4.28 0.43 17.45
CA THR A 91 -4.65 1.55 16.57
C THR A 91 -3.92 2.83 16.96
N ASN A 92 -3.80 3.15 18.25
CA ASN A 92 -3.10 4.35 18.74
C ASN A 92 -1.59 4.34 18.45
N ASP A 93 -0.97 3.17 18.35
CA ASP A 93 0.44 3.07 17.92
C ASP A 93 0.57 3.36 16.43
N TRP A 94 -0.29 2.76 15.61
CA TRP A 94 -0.30 2.96 14.17
C TRP A 94 -0.64 4.40 13.78
N GLN A 95 -1.44 5.13 14.56
CA GLN A 95 -1.67 6.57 14.35
C GLN A 95 -0.41 7.43 14.46
N LYS A 96 0.70 6.90 15.02
CA LYS A 96 2.00 7.59 15.05
C LYS A 96 2.75 7.50 13.72
N LEU A 97 2.35 6.61 12.81
CA LEU A 97 3.06 6.36 11.55
C LEU A 97 3.21 7.62 10.67
N PRO A 98 2.17 8.46 10.43
CA PRO A 98 2.33 9.65 9.59
C PRO A 98 3.35 10.63 10.16
N GLY A 99 3.29 10.89 11.48
CA GLY A 99 4.24 11.74 12.17
C GLY A 99 5.65 11.16 12.17
N LEU A 100 5.79 9.84 12.30
CA LEU A 100 7.09 9.17 12.20
C LEU A 100 7.69 9.29 10.79
N LEU A 101 6.90 9.06 9.75
CA LEU A 101 7.34 9.25 8.37
C LEU A 101 7.75 10.70 8.11
N GLU A 102 6.94 11.66 8.57
CA GLU A 102 7.28 13.09 8.44
C GLU A 102 8.57 13.45 9.17
N ALA A 103 8.75 12.98 10.41
CA ALA A 103 9.94 13.25 11.19
C ALA A 103 11.21 12.71 10.52
N LEU A 104 11.13 11.52 9.92
CA LEU A 104 12.27 10.90 9.24
C LEU A 104 12.52 11.52 7.86
N TRP A 105 11.49 11.65 7.04
CA TRP A 105 11.60 12.10 5.65
C TRP A 105 11.86 13.62 5.57
N PHE A 106 10.95 14.43 6.11
CA PHE A 106 10.98 15.88 5.94
C PHE A 106 11.92 16.54 6.93
N ASN A 107 11.83 16.19 8.22
CA ASN A 107 12.63 16.89 9.24
C ASN A 107 14.08 16.40 9.27
N ALA A 108 14.29 15.08 9.22
CA ALA A 108 15.63 14.48 9.31
C ALA A 108 16.29 14.19 7.94
N ASN A 109 15.60 14.46 6.83
CA ASN A 109 16.07 14.23 5.46
C ASN A 109 16.63 12.80 5.26
N ARG A 110 15.98 11.80 5.87
CA ARG A 110 16.31 10.38 5.71
C ARG A 110 15.63 9.86 4.45
N ARG A 111 16.44 9.40 3.51
CA ARG A 111 15.95 8.83 2.25
C ARG A 111 15.61 7.36 2.43
N PHE A 112 14.46 6.97 1.90
CA PHE A 112 14.01 5.59 1.81
C PHE A 112 14.25 5.08 0.38
N LEU A 113 14.42 3.77 0.25
CA LEU A 113 14.50 3.12 -1.04
C LEU A 113 13.08 2.96 -1.63
N PRO A 114 12.93 2.87 -2.98
CA PRO A 114 11.64 2.61 -3.60
C PRO A 114 10.91 1.39 -3.00
N SER A 115 11.64 0.32 -2.72
CA SER A 115 11.12 -0.91 -2.08
C SER A 115 10.57 -0.74 -0.66
N ASP A 116 10.88 0.37 0.01
CA ASP A 116 10.49 0.61 1.40
C ASP A 116 9.02 0.98 1.50
N TRP A 117 8.51 1.76 0.55
CA TRP A 117 7.12 2.21 0.52
C TRP A 117 6.10 1.07 0.42
N PRO A 118 6.18 0.13 -0.54
CA PRO A 118 5.27 -1.01 -0.55
C PRO A 118 5.43 -1.87 0.70
N LYS A 119 6.64 -1.99 1.27
CA LYS A 119 6.83 -2.71 2.54
C LYS A 119 6.13 -2.02 3.73
N ILE A 120 6.17 -0.69 3.80
CA ILE A 120 5.48 0.10 4.84
C ILE A 120 3.97 -0.09 4.71
N VAL A 121 3.43 0.08 3.51
CA VAL A 121 2.01 -0.11 3.20
C VAL A 121 1.58 -1.53 3.57
N ARG A 122 2.33 -2.54 3.15
CA ARG A 122 2.05 -3.95 3.43
C ARG A 122 1.92 -4.24 4.92
N LYS A 123 2.88 -3.77 5.71
CA LYS A 123 2.88 -3.98 7.17
C LYS A 123 1.65 -3.35 7.82
N ALA A 124 1.32 -2.11 7.45
CA ALA A 124 0.12 -1.44 7.94
C ALA A 124 -1.17 -2.15 7.51
N GLY A 125 -1.25 -2.58 6.24
CA GLY A 125 -2.38 -3.32 5.68
C GLY A 125 -2.59 -4.69 6.35
N GLN A 126 -1.52 -5.45 6.56
CA GLN A 126 -1.57 -6.74 7.28
C GLN A 126 -1.97 -6.60 8.74
N ALA A 127 -1.62 -5.47 9.37
CA ALA A 127 -2.07 -5.14 10.72
C ALA A 127 -3.50 -4.57 10.75
N GLY A 128 -4.16 -4.36 9.60
CA GLY A 128 -5.51 -3.81 9.53
C GLY A 128 -5.59 -2.29 9.69
N HIS A 129 -4.48 -1.57 9.60
CA HIS A 129 -4.39 -0.13 9.90
C HIS A 129 -4.05 0.71 8.65
N MET A 130 -4.89 0.65 7.63
CA MET A 130 -4.74 1.49 6.42
C MET A 130 -5.05 2.97 6.64
N GLY A 131 -5.83 3.34 7.67
CA GLY A 131 -6.15 4.74 7.98
C GLY A 131 -4.90 5.64 8.06
N PRO A 132 -3.90 5.31 8.90
CA PRO A 132 -2.62 6.00 8.95
C PRO A 132 -1.87 6.08 7.61
N VAL A 133 -1.99 5.07 6.74
CA VAL A 133 -1.39 5.12 5.39
C VAL A 133 -2.09 6.19 4.54
N PHE A 134 -3.43 6.25 4.57
CA PHE A 134 -4.19 7.30 3.90
C PHE A 134 -3.87 8.69 4.45
N GLU A 135 -3.70 8.85 5.76
CA GLU A 135 -3.29 10.12 6.36
C GLU A 135 -1.91 10.55 5.90
N ALA A 136 -0.95 9.62 5.80
CA ALA A 136 0.38 9.92 5.29
C ALA A 136 0.35 10.32 3.81
N MET A 137 -0.52 9.71 2.99
CA MET A 137 -0.66 10.03 1.57
C MET A 137 -1.25 11.42 1.32
N LYS A 138 -2.04 12.01 2.23
CA LYS A 138 -2.56 13.38 2.06
C LYS A 138 -1.48 14.45 1.97
N ASN A 139 -0.28 14.19 2.50
CA ASN A 139 0.82 15.15 2.53
C ASN A 139 2.12 14.49 2.05
N PRO A 140 2.18 14.06 0.77
CA PRO A 140 3.29 13.25 0.26
C PRO A 140 4.62 13.99 0.31
N GLY A 141 4.61 15.33 0.23
CA GLY A 141 5.81 16.15 0.40
C GLY A 141 6.40 16.12 1.82
N ARG A 142 5.56 15.95 2.85
CA ARG A 142 5.97 15.87 4.25
C ARG A 142 6.31 14.46 4.68
N THR A 143 5.51 13.48 4.30
CA THR A 143 5.68 12.09 4.75
C THR A 143 6.62 11.29 3.85
N GLY A 144 6.80 11.73 2.61
CA GLY A 144 7.53 11.01 1.58
C GLY A 144 6.76 9.86 0.94
N LEU A 145 5.59 9.49 1.49
CA LEU A 145 4.75 8.43 0.95
C LEU A 145 4.01 8.94 -0.28
N LYS A 146 4.64 8.74 -1.44
CA LYS A 146 4.12 9.08 -2.76
C LYS A 146 3.46 7.88 -3.42
N LEU A 147 2.61 8.17 -4.40
CA LEU A 147 1.96 7.18 -5.27
C LEU A 147 2.58 7.24 -6.67
N ASP A 148 3.91 7.28 -6.71
CA ASP A 148 4.73 7.51 -7.89
C ASP A 148 5.42 6.22 -8.38
N SER A 149 4.93 5.04 -7.99
CA SER A 149 5.41 3.76 -8.52
C SER A 149 4.28 2.76 -8.60
N SER A 150 4.29 1.92 -9.64
CA SER A 150 3.27 0.88 -9.84
C SER A 150 3.18 -0.04 -8.63
N GLU A 151 4.32 -0.51 -8.12
CA GLU A 151 4.35 -1.41 -6.95
C GLU A 151 3.71 -0.78 -5.70
N THR A 152 3.99 0.50 -5.42
CA THR A 152 3.41 1.17 -4.23
C THR A 152 1.90 1.35 -4.38
N VAL A 153 1.44 1.81 -5.55
CA VAL A 153 0.00 1.97 -5.83
C VAL A 153 -0.70 0.63 -5.73
N GLN A 154 -0.15 -0.40 -6.37
CA GLN A 154 -0.72 -1.73 -6.37
C GLN A 154 -0.75 -2.33 -4.97
N GLU A 155 0.27 -2.13 -4.15
CA GLU A 155 0.29 -2.61 -2.76
C GLU A 155 -0.77 -1.92 -1.90
N VAL A 156 -1.04 -0.62 -2.12
CA VAL A 156 -2.16 0.08 -1.46
C VAL A 156 -3.51 -0.52 -1.89
N MET A 157 -3.72 -0.73 -3.20
CA MET A 157 -4.93 -1.36 -3.74
C MET A 157 -5.12 -2.79 -3.20
N THR A 158 -4.06 -3.60 -3.18
CA THR A 158 -4.03 -4.94 -2.61
C THR A 158 -4.37 -4.92 -1.12
N ALA A 159 -3.88 -3.95 -0.35
CA ALA A 159 -4.23 -3.81 1.06
C ALA A 159 -5.72 -3.47 1.27
N VAL A 160 -6.30 -2.62 0.42
CA VAL A 160 -7.74 -2.32 0.41
C VAL A 160 -8.57 -3.59 0.17
N VAL A 161 -8.21 -4.38 -0.84
CA VAL A 161 -8.87 -5.67 -1.12
C VAL A 161 -8.69 -6.65 0.05
N TRP A 162 -7.47 -6.73 0.60
CA TRP A 162 -7.16 -7.63 1.70
C TRP A 162 -8.03 -7.36 2.94
N GLN A 163 -8.31 -6.10 3.25
CA GLN A 163 -9.19 -5.73 4.35
C GLN A 163 -10.63 -6.20 4.11
N ALA A 164 -11.21 -5.88 2.94
CA ALA A 164 -12.56 -6.36 2.60
C ALA A 164 -12.67 -7.88 2.65
N ALA A 165 -11.67 -8.58 2.12
CA ALA A 165 -11.65 -10.03 2.09
C ALA A 165 -11.44 -10.65 3.49
N SER A 166 -10.66 -10.01 4.36
CA SER A 166 -10.46 -10.45 5.74
C SER A 166 -11.70 -10.22 6.62
N GLU A 167 -12.52 -9.24 6.26
CA GLU A 167 -13.86 -9.02 6.84
C GLU A 167 -14.95 -9.85 6.14
N GLY A 168 -14.58 -10.82 5.30
CA GLY A 168 -15.53 -11.76 4.69
C GLY A 168 -16.44 -11.15 3.62
N TRP A 169 -16.01 -10.06 2.97
CA TRP A 169 -16.75 -9.41 1.89
C TRP A 169 -18.16 -8.96 2.28
N THR A 170 -18.41 -8.54 3.53
CA THR A 170 -19.70 -7.96 3.93
C THR A 170 -20.02 -6.71 3.10
N ALA A 171 -21.29 -6.34 2.99
CA ALA A 171 -21.70 -5.14 2.25
C ALA A 171 -20.98 -3.89 2.76
N GLY A 172 -20.89 -3.72 4.08
CA GLY A 172 -20.19 -2.60 4.70
C GLY A 172 -18.68 -2.61 4.44
N ALA A 173 -18.02 -3.77 4.53
CA ALA A 173 -16.59 -3.88 4.25
C ALA A 173 -16.27 -3.64 2.77
N THR A 174 -17.09 -4.17 1.87
CA THR A 174 -16.95 -4.00 0.42
C THR A 174 -17.15 -2.55 0.01
N GLU A 175 -18.18 -1.88 0.56
CA GLU A 175 -18.43 -0.45 0.31
C GLU A 175 -17.29 0.44 0.83
N ARG A 176 -16.78 0.17 2.04
CA ARG A 176 -15.62 0.92 2.57
C ARG A 176 -14.38 0.72 1.70
N ALA A 177 -14.13 -0.50 1.26
CA ALA A 177 -13.02 -0.79 0.35
C ALA A 177 -13.20 -0.10 -1.00
N TYR A 178 -14.41 -0.11 -1.58
CA TYR A 178 -14.72 0.61 -2.81
C TYR A 178 -14.38 2.11 -2.68
N ARG A 179 -14.88 2.77 -1.62
CA ARG A 179 -14.57 4.18 -1.34
C ARG A 179 -13.07 4.44 -1.15
N ASN A 180 -12.37 3.54 -0.48
CA ASN A 180 -10.93 3.64 -0.30
C ASN A 180 -10.18 3.51 -1.64
N ALA A 181 -10.59 2.60 -2.52
CA ALA A 181 -10.02 2.47 -3.86
C ALA A 181 -10.25 3.75 -4.69
N GLU A 182 -11.48 4.30 -4.69
CA GLU A 182 -11.77 5.59 -5.34
C GLU A 182 -10.87 6.71 -4.79
N ARG A 183 -10.66 6.73 -3.47
CA ARG A 183 -9.79 7.72 -2.83
C ARG A 183 -8.34 7.60 -3.27
N VAL A 184 -7.84 6.38 -3.51
CA VAL A 184 -6.49 6.17 -4.06
C VAL A 184 -6.38 6.73 -5.48
N ILE A 185 -7.41 6.53 -6.32
CA ILE A 185 -7.46 7.15 -7.65
C ILE A 185 -7.48 8.68 -7.58
N GLN A 186 -8.18 9.26 -6.59
CA GLN A 186 -8.15 10.70 -6.34
C GLN A 186 -6.75 11.18 -5.95
N PHE A 187 -6.08 10.49 -5.01
CA PHE A 187 -4.70 10.84 -4.61
C PHE A 187 -3.72 10.79 -5.79
N LEU A 188 -3.87 9.85 -6.73
CA LEU A 188 -3.05 9.80 -7.94
C LEU A 188 -3.18 11.06 -8.83
N ALA A 189 -4.28 11.80 -8.72
CA ALA A 189 -4.48 13.06 -9.42
C ALA A 189 -4.00 14.29 -8.63
N GLU A 190 -3.76 14.16 -7.32
CA GLU A 190 -3.33 15.25 -6.44
C GLU A 190 -1.85 15.59 -6.59
N GLU A 191 -1.49 16.84 -6.29
CA GLU A 191 -0.11 17.32 -6.35
C GLU A 191 0.80 16.58 -5.35
N GLY A 192 2.01 16.26 -5.79
CA GLY A 192 3.04 15.62 -4.97
C GLY A 192 3.11 14.11 -5.14
N HIS A 193 2.12 13.48 -5.78
CA HIS A 193 2.13 12.06 -6.17
C HIS A 193 2.69 11.80 -7.57
N GLN A 194 3.00 12.86 -8.35
CA GLN A 194 3.58 12.70 -9.68
C GLN A 194 5.00 12.16 -9.63
N LEU A 195 5.36 11.39 -10.66
CA LEU A 195 6.74 10.99 -10.92
C LEU A 195 7.65 12.23 -11.05
N GLN A 196 8.84 12.13 -10.48
CA GLN A 196 9.86 13.19 -10.54
C GLN A 196 11.23 12.62 -10.92
N GLY A 197 12.09 13.46 -11.49
CA GLY A 197 13.47 13.11 -11.80
C GLY A 197 13.61 11.93 -12.77
N GLN A 198 14.53 11.01 -12.45
CA GLN A 198 14.84 9.86 -13.32
C GLN A 198 13.64 8.93 -13.52
N ALA A 199 12.82 8.72 -12.48
CA ALA A 199 11.63 7.89 -12.59
C ALA A 199 10.63 8.44 -13.63
N LYS A 200 10.48 9.76 -13.72
CA LYS A 200 9.68 10.41 -14.77
C LYS A 200 10.27 10.17 -16.15
N THR A 201 11.58 10.35 -16.31
CA THR A 201 12.23 10.16 -17.62
C THR A 201 12.21 8.70 -18.07
N THR A 202 12.30 7.75 -17.16
CA THR A 202 12.16 6.32 -17.47
C THR A 202 10.72 6.02 -17.86
N PHE A 203 9.75 6.52 -17.09
CA PHE A 203 8.34 6.37 -17.42
C PHE A 203 7.99 6.93 -18.79
N GLU A 204 8.49 8.12 -19.17
CA GLU A 204 8.22 8.72 -20.48
C GLU A 204 8.82 7.94 -21.66
N LYS A 205 9.81 7.07 -21.40
CA LYS A 205 10.42 6.20 -22.42
C LYS A 205 9.79 4.82 -22.51
N THR A 206 9.23 4.35 -21.40
CA THR A 206 8.48 3.09 -21.35
C THR A 206 7.04 3.42 -21.73
N ASP A 207 6.51 2.88 -22.82
CA ASP A 207 5.12 3.14 -23.28
C ASP A 207 4.06 2.53 -22.32
N ARG A 208 4.11 2.95 -21.06
CA ARG A 208 3.30 2.49 -19.94
C ARG A 208 2.12 3.42 -19.75
N PHE A 209 1.01 2.84 -19.29
CA PHE A 209 -0.15 3.61 -18.90
C PHE A 209 0.18 4.55 -17.72
N PRO A 210 -0.32 5.79 -17.72
CA PRO A 210 -0.31 6.61 -16.51
C PRO A 210 -1.02 5.88 -15.37
N LEU A 211 -0.43 5.84 -14.17
CA LEU A 211 -0.92 5.01 -13.04
C LEU A 211 -2.42 5.19 -12.72
N ARG A 212 -2.97 6.41 -12.87
CA ARG A 212 -4.40 6.69 -12.64
C ARG A 212 -5.34 6.08 -13.69
N LYS A 213 -4.80 5.76 -14.87
CA LYS A 213 -5.52 5.17 -16.01
C LYS A 213 -5.15 3.71 -16.23
N ASP A 214 -4.11 3.23 -15.57
CA ASP A 214 -3.59 1.88 -15.72
C ASP A 214 -4.68 0.83 -15.45
N PRO A 215 -5.00 -0.06 -16.41
CA PRO A 215 -6.03 -1.08 -16.25
C PRO A 215 -5.75 -2.02 -15.08
N GLN A 216 -4.49 -2.26 -14.73
CA GLN A 216 -4.12 -3.05 -13.55
C GLN A 216 -4.60 -2.38 -12.26
N VAL A 217 -4.43 -1.07 -12.15
CA VAL A 217 -4.85 -0.28 -10.99
C VAL A 217 -6.38 -0.17 -10.94
N LEU A 218 -7.01 0.06 -12.08
CA LEU A 218 -8.47 0.21 -12.21
C LEU A 218 -9.25 -1.10 -12.04
N ALA A 219 -8.59 -2.26 -12.16
CA ALA A 219 -9.21 -3.54 -11.89
C ALA A 219 -9.66 -3.71 -10.43
N THR A 220 -9.07 -2.98 -9.47
CA THR A 220 -9.48 -3.02 -8.06
C THR A 220 -10.83 -2.33 -7.81
N PRO A 221 -11.06 -1.05 -8.21
CA PRO A 221 -12.38 -0.47 -8.11
C PRO A 221 -13.43 -1.19 -8.99
N LEU A 222 -13.03 -1.77 -10.15
CA LEU A 222 -13.90 -2.67 -10.93
C LEU A 222 -14.37 -3.88 -10.11
N LEU A 223 -13.43 -4.60 -9.46
CA LEU A 223 -13.73 -5.73 -8.58
C LEU A 223 -14.73 -5.33 -7.49
N LEU A 224 -14.49 -4.20 -6.84
CA LEU A 224 -15.29 -3.76 -5.69
C LEU A 224 -16.69 -3.31 -6.12
N ALA A 225 -16.81 -2.59 -7.24
CA ALA A 225 -18.10 -2.25 -7.83
C ALA A 225 -18.88 -3.50 -8.26
N ALA A 226 -18.22 -4.45 -8.93
CA ALA A 226 -18.83 -5.72 -9.32
C ALA A 226 -19.27 -6.56 -8.12
N ALA A 227 -18.48 -6.60 -7.05
CA ALA A 227 -18.87 -7.25 -5.80
C ALA A 227 -20.11 -6.59 -5.16
N MET A 228 -20.22 -5.26 -5.20
CA MET A 228 -21.41 -4.55 -4.70
C MET A 228 -22.67 -4.91 -5.49
N VAL A 229 -22.56 -5.00 -6.82
CA VAL A 229 -23.69 -5.38 -7.69
C VAL A 229 -24.07 -6.85 -7.47
N VAL A 230 -23.14 -7.77 -7.69
CA VAL A 230 -23.41 -9.22 -7.71
C VAL A 230 -23.70 -9.78 -6.32
N LYS A 231 -22.85 -9.47 -5.32
CA LYS A 231 -22.96 -10.12 -4.00
C LYS A 231 -23.98 -9.44 -3.09
N HIS A 232 -24.17 -8.13 -3.24
CA HIS A 232 -24.98 -7.32 -2.31
C HIS A 232 -26.23 -6.73 -2.94
N GLY A 233 -26.50 -6.99 -4.23
CA GLY A 233 -27.67 -6.49 -4.93
C GLY A 233 -27.75 -4.95 -4.98
N LYS A 234 -26.61 -4.26 -4.82
CA LYS A 234 -26.52 -2.80 -4.82
C LYS A 234 -26.35 -2.32 -6.25
N ASP A 235 -27.44 -2.36 -7.00
CA ASP A 235 -27.52 -1.82 -8.34
C ASP A 235 -27.70 -0.29 -8.34
N GLY A 236 -27.57 0.35 -9.51
CA GLY A 236 -27.63 1.80 -9.69
C GLY A 236 -26.24 2.41 -9.86
N GLU A 237 -25.77 3.18 -8.88
CA GLU A 237 -24.49 3.90 -8.99
C GLU A 237 -23.30 2.94 -9.16
N HIS A 238 -23.27 1.82 -8.42
CA HIS A 238 -22.18 0.84 -8.56
C HIS A 238 -22.17 0.18 -9.95
N MET A 239 -23.32 -0.07 -10.57
CA MET A 239 -23.38 -0.62 -11.92
C MET A 239 -22.93 0.40 -12.98
N LYS A 240 -23.27 1.68 -12.80
CA LYS A 240 -22.71 2.75 -13.67
C LYS A 240 -21.20 2.82 -13.57
N ARG A 241 -20.66 2.82 -12.34
CA ARG A 241 -19.21 2.86 -12.09
C ARG A 241 -18.52 1.60 -12.60
N LEU A 242 -19.13 0.42 -12.44
CA LEU A 242 -18.68 -0.84 -13.01
C LEU A 242 -18.54 -0.72 -14.54
N ARG A 243 -19.58 -0.25 -15.24
CA ARG A 243 -19.54 -0.04 -16.70
C ARG A 243 -18.42 0.92 -17.12
N VAL A 244 -18.24 2.02 -16.39
CA VAL A 244 -17.14 2.98 -16.65
C VAL A 244 -15.78 2.31 -16.52
N TYR A 245 -15.55 1.54 -15.45
CA TYR A 245 -14.28 0.84 -15.27
C TYR A 245 -14.07 -0.28 -16.27
N ALA A 246 -15.11 -1.04 -16.60
CA ALA A 246 -15.06 -2.09 -17.61
C ALA A 246 -14.71 -1.50 -18.98
N GLN A 247 -15.34 -0.38 -19.36
CA GLN A 247 -15.02 0.31 -20.60
C GLN A 247 -13.54 0.72 -20.67
N ILE A 248 -13.00 1.36 -19.63
CA ILE A 248 -11.59 1.78 -19.62
C ILE A 248 -10.66 0.56 -19.72
N VAL A 249 -10.99 -0.53 -19.02
CA VAL A 249 -10.24 -1.78 -19.11
C VAL A 249 -10.29 -2.34 -20.52
N LEU A 250 -11.45 -2.37 -21.18
CA LEU A 250 -11.58 -2.91 -22.55
C LEU A 250 -10.83 -2.06 -23.59
N GLU A 251 -10.84 -0.73 -23.43
CA GLU A 251 -10.14 0.21 -24.32
C GLU A 251 -8.62 0.06 -24.25
N GLN A 252 -8.07 -0.34 -23.11
CA GLN A 252 -6.61 -0.33 -22.87
C GLN A 252 -6.00 -1.72 -22.70
N TRP A 253 -6.76 -2.70 -22.18
CA TRP A 253 -6.28 -4.07 -21.97
C TRP A 253 -6.48 -4.89 -23.25
N PRO A 254 -5.41 -5.34 -23.92
CA PRO A 254 -5.52 -6.02 -25.20
C PRO A 254 -6.31 -7.32 -25.12
N GLU A 255 -6.96 -7.69 -26.21
CA GLU A 255 -7.73 -8.92 -26.28
C GLU A 255 -6.83 -10.16 -26.12
N ASN A 256 -7.32 -11.16 -25.38
CA ASN A 256 -6.62 -12.43 -25.15
C ASN A 256 -5.24 -12.29 -24.48
N LYS A 257 -4.95 -11.14 -23.85
CA LYS A 257 -3.71 -10.90 -23.09
C LYS A 257 -3.94 -10.96 -21.60
N GLY A 258 -3.03 -11.63 -20.89
CA GLY A 258 -3.01 -11.68 -19.44
C GLY A 258 -2.35 -10.44 -18.83
N LEU A 259 -2.10 -10.47 -17.52
CA LEU A 259 -1.46 -9.38 -16.78
C LEU A 259 0.03 -9.25 -17.12
N LEU A 260 0.71 -10.35 -17.46
CA LEU A 260 2.14 -10.32 -17.85
C LEU A 260 2.36 -9.84 -19.29
N GLU A 261 1.28 -9.56 -20.02
CA GLU A 261 1.30 -9.03 -21.39
C GLU A 261 0.54 -7.69 -21.51
N LEU A 262 0.17 -7.08 -20.38
CA LEU A 262 -0.53 -5.80 -20.33
C LEU A 262 0.38 -4.62 -20.71
N HIS A 263 1.64 -4.67 -20.28
CA HIS A 263 2.62 -3.61 -20.52
C HIS A 263 3.69 -4.04 -21.54
N PRO A 264 4.50 -3.11 -22.09
CA PRO A 264 5.67 -3.47 -22.86
C PRO A 264 6.65 -4.35 -22.08
N HIS A 265 7.39 -5.22 -22.76
CA HIS A 265 8.31 -6.17 -22.11
C HIS A 265 9.33 -5.47 -21.20
N GLU A 266 9.83 -4.31 -21.61
CA GLU A 266 10.80 -3.49 -20.88
C GLU A 266 10.28 -3.11 -19.48
N ALA A 267 8.97 -2.96 -19.32
CA ALA A 267 8.36 -2.66 -18.03
C ALA A 267 8.56 -3.81 -17.02
N TYR A 268 8.57 -5.06 -17.47
CA TYR A 268 8.74 -6.23 -16.60
C TYR A 268 10.21 -6.53 -16.27
N VAL A 269 11.14 -5.90 -17.00
CA VAL A 269 12.57 -5.95 -16.70
C VAL A 269 12.98 -4.80 -15.76
N ASP A 270 12.28 -3.66 -15.81
CA ASP A 270 12.51 -2.50 -14.96
C ASP A 270 12.19 -2.79 -13.46
N PRO A 271 13.20 -2.76 -12.56
CA PRO A 271 13.00 -2.99 -11.12
C PRO A 271 12.06 -1.97 -10.45
N GLU A 272 11.96 -0.75 -10.99
CA GLU A 272 11.04 0.29 -10.50
C GLU A 272 9.71 0.30 -11.30
N GLY A 273 9.59 -0.59 -12.30
CA GLY A 273 8.41 -0.77 -13.12
C GLY A 273 7.53 -1.92 -12.65
N MET A 274 7.40 -2.94 -13.50
CA MET A 274 6.51 -4.09 -13.32
C MET A 274 7.27 -5.37 -12.96
N ALA A 275 8.59 -5.30 -12.72
CA ALA A 275 9.40 -6.47 -12.37
C ALA A 275 8.91 -7.22 -11.12
N TYR A 276 8.19 -6.56 -10.21
CA TYR A 276 7.58 -7.21 -9.05
C TYR A 276 6.53 -8.27 -9.42
N LEU A 277 5.94 -8.19 -10.62
CA LEU A 277 5.00 -9.20 -11.14
C LEU A 277 5.70 -10.48 -11.61
N MET A 278 7.02 -10.45 -11.81
CA MET A 278 7.77 -11.65 -12.21
C MET A 278 7.96 -12.63 -11.05
N GLU A 279 7.80 -12.19 -9.80
CA GLU A 279 7.78 -13.07 -8.64
C GLU A 279 6.38 -13.71 -8.49
N ARG A 280 6.23 -15.01 -8.77
CA ARG A 280 4.94 -15.74 -8.77
C ARG A 280 4.05 -15.48 -7.54
N ASN A 281 4.65 -15.40 -6.35
CA ASN A 281 3.89 -15.12 -5.14
C ASN A 281 3.37 -13.67 -5.10
N ARG A 282 4.14 -12.68 -5.57
CA ARG A 282 3.65 -11.29 -5.72
C ARG A 282 2.66 -11.15 -6.85
N PHE A 283 2.90 -11.81 -7.98
CA PHE A 283 1.94 -11.90 -9.08
C PHE A 283 0.55 -12.30 -8.58
N LEU A 284 0.44 -13.40 -7.82
CA LEU A 284 -0.83 -13.84 -7.26
C LEU A 284 -1.49 -12.81 -6.33
N THR A 285 -0.72 -12.04 -5.57
CA THR A 285 -1.30 -10.99 -4.71
C THR A 285 -1.99 -9.87 -5.48
N VAL A 286 -1.65 -9.72 -6.77
CA VAL A 286 -2.22 -8.72 -7.68
C VAL A 286 -3.26 -9.34 -8.59
N ALA A 287 -2.90 -10.43 -9.27
CA ALA A 287 -3.70 -11.06 -10.30
C ALA A 287 -4.96 -11.76 -9.75
N ALA A 288 -4.94 -12.30 -8.53
CA ALA A 288 -6.11 -12.99 -7.99
C ALA A 288 -7.31 -12.04 -7.74
N PRO A 289 -7.14 -10.86 -7.12
CA PRO A 289 -8.17 -9.82 -7.10
C PRO A 289 -8.67 -9.43 -8.50
N ILE A 290 -7.76 -9.25 -9.47
CA ILE A 290 -8.12 -8.87 -10.85
C ILE A 290 -9.01 -9.92 -11.49
N LEU A 291 -8.60 -11.20 -11.44
CA LEU A 291 -9.39 -12.32 -11.95
C LEU A 291 -10.77 -12.36 -11.31
N ARG A 292 -10.84 -12.20 -9.98
CA ARG A 292 -12.12 -12.18 -9.27
C ARG A 292 -12.99 -11.01 -9.70
N GLY A 293 -12.38 -9.86 -9.99
CA GLY A 293 -13.09 -8.68 -10.48
C GLY A 293 -13.68 -8.92 -11.86
N PHE A 294 -12.92 -9.53 -12.76
CA PHE A 294 -13.41 -9.91 -14.08
C PHE A 294 -14.52 -10.97 -14.00
N ASP A 295 -14.41 -11.97 -13.13
CA ASP A 295 -15.50 -12.95 -12.92
C ASP A 295 -16.82 -12.25 -12.55
N LEU A 296 -16.77 -11.37 -11.53
CA LEU A 296 -17.97 -10.69 -11.03
C LEU A 296 -18.48 -9.65 -12.04
N ALA A 297 -17.60 -8.98 -12.78
CA ALA A 297 -18.00 -8.02 -13.79
C ALA A 297 -18.68 -8.70 -14.98
N VAL A 298 -18.16 -9.84 -15.44
CA VAL A 298 -18.82 -10.66 -16.48
C VAL A 298 -20.18 -11.16 -15.99
N GLU A 299 -20.29 -11.58 -14.72
CA GLU A 299 -21.57 -11.98 -14.12
C GLU A 299 -22.57 -10.82 -14.07
N ALA A 300 -22.14 -9.63 -13.64
CA ALA A 300 -22.99 -8.44 -13.55
C ALA A 300 -23.46 -7.92 -14.93
N LEU A 301 -22.57 -7.98 -15.93
CA LEU A 301 -22.85 -7.51 -17.30
C LEU A 301 -23.65 -8.55 -18.10
N GLY A 302 -23.57 -9.83 -17.75
CA GLY A 302 -24.35 -10.90 -18.36
C GLY A 302 -24.06 -11.04 -19.86
N ALA A 303 -25.10 -10.96 -20.68
CA ALA A 303 -25.02 -11.08 -22.14
C ALA A 303 -24.69 -9.76 -22.86
N ASP A 304 -24.43 -8.67 -22.13
CA ASP A 304 -23.96 -7.40 -22.70
C ASP A 304 -22.65 -7.63 -23.49
N GLU A 305 -22.46 -6.89 -24.59
CA GLU A 305 -21.27 -6.93 -25.43
C GLU A 305 -19.98 -6.72 -24.61
N MET A 306 -20.01 -5.77 -23.68
CA MET A 306 -18.88 -5.53 -22.75
C MET A 306 -18.58 -6.77 -21.90
N GLY A 307 -19.61 -7.52 -21.48
CA GLY A 307 -19.45 -8.76 -20.73
C GLY A 307 -18.76 -9.85 -21.55
N GLN A 308 -19.09 -9.96 -22.84
CA GLN A 308 -18.44 -10.92 -23.74
C GLN A 308 -16.99 -10.53 -24.04
N GLU A 309 -16.71 -9.25 -24.32
CA GLU A 309 -15.35 -8.79 -24.55
C GLU A 309 -14.45 -8.91 -23.33
N LEU A 310 -15.00 -8.69 -22.12
CA LEU A 310 -14.24 -8.82 -20.88
C LEU A 310 -13.88 -10.29 -20.59
N LYS A 311 -14.70 -11.22 -21.07
CA LYS A 311 -14.48 -12.67 -20.92
C LYS A 311 -13.17 -13.13 -21.57
N SER A 312 -12.75 -12.52 -22.69
CA SER A 312 -11.48 -12.89 -23.34
C SER A 312 -10.26 -12.51 -22.48
N ARG A 313 -10.25 -11.30 -21.89
CA ARG A 313 -9.20 -10.85 -20.94
C ARG A 313 -9.22 -11.70 -19.67
N ARG A 314 -10.43 -11.98 -19.15
CA ARG A 314 -10.65 -12.87 -18.00
C ARG A 314 -10.00 -14.23 -18.20
N ASN A 315 -10.18 -14.84 -19.38
CA ASN A 315 -9.64 -16.17 -19.65
C ASN A 315 -8.12 -16.18 -19.68
N ALA A 316 -7.49 -15.17 -20.28
CA ALA A 316 -6.04 -15.05 -20.30
C ALA A 316 -5.46 -14.86 -18.88
N VAL A 317 -6.02 -13.95 -18.08
CA VAL A 317 -5.63 -13.77 -16.67
C VAL A 317 -5.88 -15.04 -15.85
N SER A 318 -6.99 -15.75 -16.11
CA SER A 318 -7.29 -17.01 -15.43
C SER A 318 -6.22 -18.07 -15.67
N ALA A 319 -5.68 -18.17 -16.89
CA ALA A 319 -4.62 -19.11 -17.22
C ALA A 319 -3.33 -18.80 -16.43
N GLU A 320 -2.90 -17.53 -16.41
CA GLU A 320 -1.72 -17.10 -15.65
C GLU A 320 -1.88 -17.31 -14.14
N VAL A 321 -3.06 -16.99 -13.59
CA VAL A 321 -3.34 -17.18 -12.15
C VAL A 321 -3.26 -18.65 -11.78
N HIS A 322 -3.79 -19.56 -12.59
CA HIS A 322 -3.72 -21.00 -12.32
C HIS A 322 -2.29 -21.53 -12.43
N ASP A 323 -1.49 -21.09 -13.41
CA ASP A 323 -0.07 -21.45 -13.50
C ASP A 323 0.70 -20.99 -12.26
N ALA A 324 0.53 -19.71 -11.87
CA ALA A 324 1.21 -19.16 -10.70
C ALA A 324 0.75 -19.86 -9.40
N LEU A 325 -0.54 -20.19 -9.27
CA LEU A 325 -1.08 -20.87 -8.09
C LEU A 325 -0.53 -22.29 -7.95
N ALA A 326 -0.36 -23.02 -9.05
CA ALA A 326 0.24 -24.36 -9.04
C ALA A 326 1.70 -24.36 -8.55
N ALA A 327 2.40 -23.24 -8.76
CA ALA A 327 3.80 -23.08 -8.42
C ALA A 327 4.08 -22.45 -7.05
N VAL A 328 3.08 -21.87 -6.39
CA VAL A 328 3.25 -21.15 -5.11
C VAL A 328 2.84 -22.05 -3.94
N GLU A 329 3.70 -22.15 -2.93
CA GLU A 329 3.42 -22.89 -1.71
C GLU A 329 2.16 -22.36 -0.99
N LYS A 330 1.36 -23.28 -0.45
CA LYS A 330 0.20 -22.93 0.40
C LYS A 330 0.61 -22.09 1.60
N GLY A 331 -0.25 -21.16 1.99
CA GLY A 331 0.00 -20.24 3.11
C GLY A 331 0.93 -19.06 2.79
N LYS A 332 1.54 -19.01 1.59
CA LYS A 332 2.18 -17.78 1.11
C LYS A 332 1.12 -16.73 0.82
N ARG A 333 1.51 -15.46 0.91
CA ARG A 333 0.61 -14.30 0.78
C ARG A 333 -0.23 -14.33 -0.49
N GLY A 334 0.37 -14.71 -1.63
CA GLY A 334 -0.33 -14.82 -2.92
C GLY A 334 -1.43 -15.88 -2.90
N ALA A 335 -1.10 -17.09 -2.44
CA ALA A 335 -2.08 -18.16 -2.28
C ALA A 335 -3.20 -17.77 -1.30
N THR A 336 -2.87 -17.15 -0.17
CA THR A 336 -3.87 -16.65 0.79
C THR A 336 -4.75 -15.55 0.20
N MET A 337 -4.20 -14.66 -0.63
CA MET A 337 -5.00 -13.64 -1.31
C MET A 337 -6.00 -14.29 -2.27
N TYR A 338 -5.56 -15.28 -3.05
CA TYR A 338 -6.44 -16.06 -3.92
C TYR A 338 -7.56 -16.72 -3.10
N GLU A 339 -7.23 -17.49 -2.07
CA GLU A 339 -8.23 -18.13 -1.19
C GLU A 339 -9.25 -17.11 -0.65
N LYS A 340 -8.79 -15.94 -0.19
CA LYS A 340 -9.65 -14.88 0.34
C LYS A 340 -10.57 -14.25 -0.71
N CYS A 341 -10.13 -14.09 -1.96
CA CYS A 341 -10.95 -13.51 -3.03
C CYS A 341 -12.01 -14.49 -3.54
N PHE A 342 -11.68 -15.79 -3.56
CA PHE A 342 -12.52 -16.86 -4.09
C PHE A 342 -13.31 -17.61 -3.02
N ALA A 343 -13.08 -17.34 -1.73
CA ALA A 343 -13.91 -17.87 -0.65
C ALA A 343 -15.38 -17.44 -0.82
N GLU A 344 -16.28 -18.42 -0.92
CA GLU A 344 -17.73 -18.16 -0.85
C GLU A 344 -18.10 -17.71 0.57
N PRO A 345 -18.88 -16.62 0.73
CA PRO A 345 -19.47 -16.24 2.00
C PRO A 345 -20.26 -17.40 2.62
N GLN A 346 -20.15 -17.59 3.94
CA GLN A 346 -20.88 -18.64 4.68
C GLN A 346 -22.39 -18.64 4.40
N VAL A 347 -22.98 -17.46 4.15
CA VAL A 347 -24.39 -17.27 3.80
C VAL A 347 -24.74 -17.81 2.41
N GLN A 348 -23.81 -17.72 1.45
CA GLN A 348 -23.99 -18.30 0.11
C GLN A 348 -23.77 -19.82 0.15
N LYS A 349 -22.82 -20.33 0.95
CA LYS A 349 -22.68 -21.77 1.19
C LYS A 349 -23.95 -22.40 1.76
N THR A 350 -24.61 -21.75 2.73
CA THR A 350 -25.87 -22.25 3.30
C THR A 350 -27.02 -22.18 2.29
N LYS A 351 -27.14 -21.11 1.50
CA LYS A 351 -28.15 -21.05 0.43
C LYS A 351 -27.93 -22.09 -0.68
N LYS A 352 -26.69 -22.32 -1.09
CA LYS A 352 -26.34 -23.31 -2.13
C LYS A 352 -26.53 -24.74 -1.62
N ALA A 353 -26.19 -25.01 -0.36
CA ALA A 353 -26.46 -26.29 0.28
C ALA A 353 -27.98 -26.53 0.45
N ALA A 354 -28.76 -25.49 0.79
CA ALA A 354 -30.21 -25.59 0.88
C ALA A 354 -30.89 -25.79 -0.49
N ALA A 355 -30.40 -25.11 -1.53
CA ALA A 355 -30.88 -25.29 -2.90
C ALA A 355 -30.55 -26.69 -3.45
N ALA A 356 -29.32 -27.17 -3.23
CA ALA A 356 -28.92 -28.52 -3.61
C ALA A 356 -29.74 -29.59 -2.86
N ALA A 357 -29.99 -29.39 -1.56
CA ALA A 357 -30.84 -30.29 -0.78
C ALA A 357 -32.29 -30.34 -1.30
N ALA A 358 -32.84 -29.20 -1.76
CA ALA A 358 -34.17 -29.11 -2.34
C ALA A 358 -34.27 -29.79 -3.71
N GLU A 359 -33.22 -29.72 -4.55
CA GLU A 359 -33.16 -30.44 -5.83
C GLU A 359 -33.02 -31.95 -5.68
N THR A 360 -32.35 -32.45 -4.62
CA THR A 360 -32.32 -33.90 -4.33
C THR A 360 -33.60 -34.45 -3.69
N ALA A 361 -34.50 -33.58 -3.23
CA ALA A 361 -35.76 -33.96 -2.58
C ALA A 361 -36.98 -33.87 -3.52
N ALA A 362 -36.80 -33.35 -4.73
CA ALA A 362 -37.77 -33.33 -5.82
C ALA A 362 -37.43 -34.44 -6.83
#